data_AF-A0A2E3RS02-F1
#
_entry.id   AF-A0A2E3RS02-F1
#
_cell.length_a   1.000
_cell.length_b   1.000
_cell.length_c   1.000
_cell.angle_alpha   90.00
_cell.angle_beta   90.00
_cell.angle_gamma   90.00
#
_symmetry.space_group_name_H-M   'P 1'
#
loop_
_entity.id
_entity.type
_entity.pdbx_description
1 polymer ?
#
loop_
_entity_poly.entity_id
_entity_poly.type
_entity_poly.pdbx_seq_one_letter_code
_entity_poly.pdbx_strand_id
1 'polypeptide(L)'
;MRRILSSTFLLGILFPTATIIADWEGVGYTDLIDRLGGQSNTPNGEGIAVGQVEIANNGCYRANPDASHFTDVDFIYMSGSTCNSSHANTVAKSYFGWPTSIAHGIPLAHFWEVNDFLQNGYLRINLSSSFPPLSPPNDLRVFNHSWIGSFNNSTNDNAVLRRADFAVVRDDTIWVNGVNNGANGQQLQLMSHMYNGIAVGLESGAHASANTSGSVDGGGRQIPHIVVPASQTSWGTPVVGAAAAILMEVEQLGEVPSIWADESAVIKACLLAGANKSTTWTNNPGTGSQRGITGTPLDDVFGVGTLDINRSHLIYTSQEQDGAARVPSRPTIGNTGWDFAFAAQDSSTYYRFTIHEQVDELVFLATWHRLVNSSFSSYSFADVDLELHAVDSDGSLRSLVGDSGLADFESGNVVSESVVDNVEHLHVRGLVAGDYVLELSRKPGGSASSAQVGLAWIIPETEPGSIPGDIDGDGFVNGVDLGLLLGAWGSGDPDADLDGSGFVDGVDLGVLLGNWF
;
A
#
# COMPACT_ATOMS: atom_id res chain seq x y z
N MET A 1 35.92 -17.41 -19.71
CA MET A 1 36.30 -18.12 -18.47
C MET A 1 37.28 -17.24 -17.67
N ARG A 2 36.75 -16.20 -17.01
CA ARG A 2 37.48 -15.39 -16.01
C ARG A 2 36.68 -15.50 -14.72
N ARG A 3 37.21 -16.22 -13.73
CA ARG A 3 36.74 -16.19 -12.35
C ARG A 3 36.92 -14.76 -11.85
N ILE A 4 35.83 -14.04 -11.59
CA ILE A 4 35.87 -12.83 -10.79
C ILE A 4 35.97 -13.30 -9.34
N LEU A 5 37.16 -13.13 -8.79
CA LEU A 5 37.49 -13.33 -7.39
C LEU A 5 36.67 -12.34 -6.55
N SER A 6 35.92 -12.87 -5.59
CA SER A 6 35.70 -12.25 -4.27
C SER A 6 35.47 -10.73 -4.28
N SER A 7 34.41 -10.25 -4.93
CA SER A 7 33.76 -9.04 -4.43
C SER A 7 33.14 -9.40 -3.09
N THR A 8 33.57 -8.76 -2.01
CA THR A 8 33.02 -8.92 -0.66
C THR A 8 31.51 -8.70 -0.74
N PHE A 9 30.74 -9.78 -0.77
CA PHE A 9 29.29 -9.77 -0.87
C PHE A 9 28.76 -9.75 0.56
N LEU A 10 28.12 -8.66 0.97
CA LEU A 10 27.54 -8.58 2.31
C LEU A 10 26.11 -9.12 2.23
N LEU A 11 25.89 -10.26 2.85
CA LEU A 11 24.60 -10.94 2.89
C LEU A 11 24.36 -11.35 4.34
N GLY A 12 23.22 -10.94 4.91
CA GLY A 12 22.90 -11.16 6.31
C GLY A 12 21.60 -11.93 6.48
N ILE A 13 21.66 -13.07 7.17
CA ILE A 13 20.47 -13.80 7.65
C ILE A 13 20.10 -13.27 9.02
N LEU A 14 18.82 -13.05 9.25
CA LEU A 14 18.29 -12.52 10.49
C LEU A 14 17.95 -13.69 11.43
N PHE A 15 18.69 -13.85 12.53
CA PHE A 15 18.47 -14.95 13.49
C PHE A 15 17.45 -14.52 14.59
N PRO A 16 16.45 -15.35 14.97
CA PRO A 16 15.66 -15.12 16.19
C PRO A 16 15.97 -16.11 17.31
N THR A 17 15.63 -15.70 18.54
CA THR A 17 14.79 -16.52 19.42
C THR A 17 13.62 -15.68 19.89
N ALA A 18 12.48 -15.77 19.20
CA ALA A 18 11.20 -15.20 19.66
C ALA A 18 10.04 -16.02 19.07
N THR A 19 8.97 -16.14 19.86
CA THR A 19 7.71 -16.80 19.54
C THR A 19 6.85 -15.89 18.67
N ILE A 20 6.29 -16.42 17.58
CA ILE A 20 5.20 -15.75 16.85
C ILE A 20 3.94 -15.91 17.71
N ILE A 21 3.36 -14.81 18.19
CA ILE A 21 2.01 -14.83 18.77
C ILE A 21 1.07 -14.51 17.62
N ALA A 22 0.10 -15.40 17.42
CA ALA A 22 -0.80 -15.48 16.27
C ALA A 22 -1.98 -14.51 16.37
N ASP A 23 -1.75 -13.28 16.84
CA ASP A 23 -2.79 -12.26 16.88
C ASP A 23 -2.27 -11.03 16.18
N TRP A 24 -2.42 -11.01 14.86
CA TRP A 24 -2.15 -9.82 14.06
C TRP A 24 -3.26 -8.76 14.27
N GLU A 25 -3.78 -8.62 15.50
CA GLU A 25 -4.68 -7.53 15.91
C GLU A 25 -4.07 -6.18 15.51
N GLY A 26 -2.75 -6.03 15.72
CA GLY A 26 -2.02 -4.81 15.36
C GLY A 26 -1.89 -4.55 13.86
N VAL A 27 -2.39 -5.42 12.97
CA VAL A 27 -2.52 -5.13 11.53
C VAL A 27 -3.96 -5.08 11.04
N GLY A 28 -4.94 -4.96 11.94
CA GLY A 28 -6.36 -4.86 11.60
C GLY A 28 -6.99 -6.16 11.11
N TYR A 29 -6.36 -7.33 11.29
CA TYR A 29 -6.94 -8.58 10.78
C TYR A 29 -8.18 -9.01 11.57
N THR A 30 -8.19 -8.81 12.88
CA THR A 30 -9.36 -9.07 13.73
C THR A 30 -10.53 -8.15 13.35
N ASP A 31 -10.27 -6.86 13.13
CA ASP A 31 -11.29 -5.91 12.69
C ASP A 31 -11.86 -6.28 11.31
N LEU A 32 -11.02 -6.80 10.41
CA LEU A 32 -11.47 -7.31 9.12
C LEU A 32 -12.40 -8.52 9.29
N ILE A 33 -12.04 -9.47 10.16
CA ILE A 33 -12.86 -10.64 10.45
C ILE A 33 -14.22 -10.20 11.00
N ASP A 34 -14.22 -9.27 11.95
CA ASP A 34 -15.45 -8.77 12.56
C ASP A 34 -16.32 -8.01 11.55
N ARG A 35 -15.73 -7.13 10.72
CA ARG A 35 -16.44 -6.39 9.66
C ARG A 35 -17.07 -7.32 8.63
N LEU A 36 -16.40 -8.42 8.28
CA LEU A 36 -16.90 -9.39 7.30
C LEU A 36 -17.82 -10.47 7.93
N GLY A 37 -18.11 -10.39 9.23
CA GLY A 37 -19.02 -11.30 9.91
C GLY A 37 -18.44 -12.70 10.19
N GLY A 38 -17.11 -12.81 10.32
CA GLY A 38 -16.41 -14.00 10.79
C GLY A 38 -15.43 -14.60 9.78
N GLN A 39 -14.52 -15.44 10.29
CA GLN A 39 -13.38 -16.01 9.55
C GLN A 39 -13.74 -16.73 8.25
N SER A 40 -14.95 -17.33 8.16
CA SER A 40 -15.41 -18.03 6.95
C SER A 40 -15.75 -17.10 5.78
N ASN A 41 -15.96 -15.82 6.04
CA ASN A 41 -16.25 -14.80 5.04
C ASN A 41 -15.02 -13.93 4.75
N THR A 42 -13.93 -14.13 5.49
CA THR A 42 -12.71 -13.34 5.36
C THR A 42 -11.77 -13.99 4.33
N PRO A 43 -11.36 -13.27 3.28
CA PRO A 43 -10.34 -13.75 2.35
C PRO A 43 -9.05 -14.10 3.10
N ASN A 44 -8.38 -15.15 2.67
CA ASN A 44 -7.22 -15.75 3.34
C ASN A 44 -6.05 -16.06 2.37
N GLY A 45 -6.03 -15.42 1.20
CA GLY A 45 -5.06 -15.62 0.12
C GLY A 45 -5.29 -16.88 -0.73
N GLU A 46 -6.49 -17.47 -0.71
CA GLU A 46 -6.82 -18.63 -1.56
C GLU A 46 -6.61 -18.28 -3.05
N GLY A 47 -6.13 -19.24 -3.84
CA GLY A 47 -5.87 -19.04 -5.27
C GLY A 47 -4.59 -18.24 -5.61
N ILE A 48 -3.92 -17.64 -4.62
CA ILE A 48 -2.73 -16.81 -4.87
C ILE A 48 -1.44 -17.60 -4.75
N ALA A 49 -0.61 -17.57 -5.81
CA ALA A 49 0.74 -18.12 -5.78
C ALA A 49 1.78 -17.08 -5.33
N VAL A 50 2.68 -17.49 -4.44
CA VAL A 50 3.69 -16.60 -3.84
C VAL A 50 5.13 -17.08 -4.06
N GLY A 51 6.06 -16.14 -4.00
CA GLY A 51 7.49 -16.37 -4.04
C GLY A 51 8.16 -15.98 -2.72
N GLN A 52 9.04 -16.83 -2.21
CA GLN A 52 9.90 -16.57 -1.06
C GLN A 52 11.36 -16.70 -1.49
N VAL A 53 12.10 -15.58 -1.44
CA VAL A 53 13.51 -15.55 -1.83
C VAL A 53 14.37 -15.44 -0.57
N GLU A 54 15.29 -16.39 -0.38
CA GLU A 54 16.01 -16.53 0.88
C GLU A 54 17.52 -16.69 0.69
N ILE A 55 18.27 -16.16 1.63
CA ILE A 55 19.72 -16.38 1.67
C ILE A 55 19.97 -17.82 2.12
N ALA A 56 20.81 -18.55 1.38
CA ALA A 56 21.23 -19.87 1.82
C ALA A 56 22.11 -19.80 3.10
N ASN A 57 21.68 -20.45 4.17
CA ASN A 57 22.52 -20.75 5.33
C ASN A 57 23.04 -22.17 5.24
N ASN A 58 24.36 -22.36 5.11
CA ASN A 58 24.96 -23.68 4.90
C ASN A 58 24.33 -24.46 3.71
N GLY A 59 23.88 -23.73 2.69
CA GLY A 59 23.19 -24.29 1.53
C GLY A 59 21.68 -24.50 1.70
N CYS A 60 21.11 -24.29 2.90
CA CYS A 60 19.67 -24.40 3.16
C CYS A 60 18.96 -23.06 2.95
N TYR A 61 17.90 -23.02 2.15
CA TYR A 61 17.17 -21.76 1.87
C TYR A 61 15.64 -21.90 1.90
N ARG A 62 15.09 -23.12 2.03
CA ARG A 62 13.63 -23.34 1.97
C ARG A 62 13.00 -23.58 3.35
N ALA A 63 11.70 -23.32 3.46
CA ALA A 63 10.90 -23.76 4.59
C ALA A 63 10.71 -25.29 4.59
N ASN A 64 10.34 -25.86 5.75
CA ASN A 64 10.08 -27.30 5.87
C ASN A 64 8.64 -27.61 5.44
N PRO A 65 8.39 -28.28 4.30
CA PRO A 65 7.04 -28.61 3.86
C PRO A 65 6.31 -29.57 4.82
N ASP A 66 7.06 -30.37 5.59
CA ASP A 66 6.47 -31.31 6.57
C ASP A 66 6.03 -30.64 7.87
N ALA A 67 6.19 -29.31 8.01
CA ALA A 67 5.73 -28.60 9.19
C ALA A 67 4.20 -28.50 9.19
N SER A 68 3.58 -28.71 10.36
CA SER A 68 2.11 -28.71 10.51
C SER A 68 1.40 -27.42 10.10
N HIS A 69 2.15 -26.33 9.85
CA HIS A 69 1.61 -25.03 9.46
C HIS A 69 1.32 -24.95 7.95
N PHE A 70 1.80 -25.92 7.15
CA PHE A 70 1.79 -25.86 5.69
C PHE A 70 1.11 -27.10 5.07
N THR A 71 0.13 -27.68 5.76
CA THR A 71 -0.46 -28.97 5.38
C THR A 71 -1.15 -28.95 4.01
N ASP A 72 -1.66 -27.79 3.58
CA ASP A 72 -2.36 -27.59 2.31
C ASP A 72 -1.58 -26.70 1.33
N VAL A 73 -0.25 -26.60 1.48
CA VAL A 73 0.60 -25.73 0.64
C VAL A 73 1.60 -26.54 -0.18
N ASP A 74 1.55 -26.39 -1.50
CA ASP A 74 2.50 -26.96 -2.43
C ASP A 74 3.79 -26.13 -2.50
N PHE A 75 4.94 -26.79 -2.42
CA PHE A 75 6.25 -26.15 -2.40
C PHE A 75 7.01 -26.44 -3.69
N ILE A 76 7.39 -25.39 -4.45
CA ILE A 76 8.20 -25.49 -5.66
C ILE A 76 9.59 -24.89 -5.41
N TYR A 77 10.66 -25.67 -5.67
CA TYR A 77 12.04 -25.24 -5.45
C TYR A 77 12.71 -24.81 -6.75
N MET A 78 12.91 -23.50 -6.88
CA MET A 78 13.36 -22.90 -8.13
C MET A 78 14.88 -22.89 -8.29
N SER A 79 15.63 -22.92 -7.19
CA SER A 79 17.10 -22.96 -7.15
C SER A 79 17.66 -24.35 -6.81
N GLY A 80 16.86 -25.39 -7.07
CA GLY A 80 17.19 -26.79 -6.77
C GLY A 80 16.91 -27.20 -5.32
N SER A 81 16.65 -28.48 -5.09
CA SER A 81 16.29 -28.97 -3.76
C SER A 81 17.47 -28.88 -2.77
N THR A 82 17.22 -28.28 -1.60
CA THR A 82 18.19 -28.16 -0.50
C THR A 82 17.58 -28.56 0.85
N CYS A 83 18.32 -28.39 1.94
CA CYS A 83 17.85 -28.59 3.32
C CYS A 83 16.95 -27.44 3.81
N ASN A 84 16.25 -27.69 4.92
CA ASN A 84 15.35 -26.72 5.53
C ASN A 84 16.13 -25.64 6.29
N SER A 85 15.75 -24.38 6.12
CA SER A 85 16.25 -23.22 6.87
C SER A 85 15.25 -22.82 7.95
N SER A 86 15.73 -22.63 9.19
CA SER A 86 14.88 -22.17 10.29
C SER A 86 14.36 -20.75 10.08
N HIS A 87 15.15 -19.88 9.46
CA HIS A 87 14.75 -18.52 9.11
C HIS A 87 13.66 -18.54 8.03
N ALA A 88 13.89 -19.24 6.91
CA ALA A 88 12.91 -19.40 5.85
C ALA A 88 11.59 -20.01 6.36
N ASN A 89 11.67 -20.97 7.27
CA ASN A 89 10.50 -21.58 7.89
C ASN A 89 9.69 -20.59 8.75
N THR A 90 10.34 -19.65 9.44
CA THR A 90 9.66 -18.62 10.24
C THR A 90 9.05 -17.55 9.33
N VAL A 91 9.74 -17.16 8.25
CA VAL A 91 9.18 -16.27 7.21
C VAL A 91 7.91 -16.89 6.61
N ALA A 92 7.97 -18.16 6.18
CA ALA A 92 6.83 -18.88 5.63
C ALA A 92 5.64 -18.95 6.59
N LYS A 93 5.89 -19.12 7.90
CA LYS A 93 4.83 -19.11 8.92
C LYS A 93 4.08 -17.77 8.99
N SER A 94 4.80 -16.65 8.89
CA SER A 94 4.19 -15.32 8.84
C SER A 94 3.53 -15.04 7.47
N TYR A 95 3.99 -15.70 6.41
CA TYR A 95 3.52 -15.44 5.04
C TYR A 95 2.25 -16.20 4.67
N PHE A 96 2.19 -17.49 4.97
CA PHE A 96 1.08 -18.37 4.58
C PHE A 96 0.83 -19.54 5.55
N GLY A 97 1.48 -19.56 6.72
CA GLY A 97 1.33 -20.67 7.66
C GLY A 97 0.09 -20.56 8.54
N TRP A 98 -0.67 -21.64 8.70
CA TRP A 98 -1.75 -21.72 9.69
C TRP A 98 -1.23 -22.10 11.08
N PRO A 99 -1.71 -21.48 12.18
CA PRO A 99 -2.64 -20.34 12.27
C PRO A 99 -1.91 -18.98 12.37
N THR A 100 -0.67 -18.88 11.88
CA THR A 100 0.24 -17.76 12.17
C THR A 100 0.26 -16.66 11.12
N SER A 101 -0.43 -16.81 9.99
CA SER A 101 -0.52 -15.82 8.92
C SER A 101 -1.97 -15.43 8.69
N ILE A 102 -2.17 -14.20 8.23
CA ILE A 102 -3.46 -13.70 7.74
C ILE A 102 -3.83 -14.32 6.39
N ALA A 103 -2.85 -14.76 5.58
CA ALA A 103 -3.06 -15.37 4.27
C ALA A 103 -2.78 -16.89 4.29
N HIS A 104 -3.42 -17.59 5.23
CA HIS A 104 -3.19 -19.02 5.48
C HIS A 104 -3.79 -19.97 4.44
N GLY A 105 -4.59 -19.47 3.49
CA GLY A 105 -5.17 -20.24 2.38
C GLY A 105 -4.33 -20.23 1.10
N ILE A 106 -3.18 -19.54 1.08
CA ILE A 106 -2.23 -19.57 -0.05
C ILE A 106 -1.84 -21.02 -0.38
N PRO A 107 -2.17 -21.55 -1.59
CA PRO A 107 -1.98 -22.96 -1.89
C PRO A 107 -0.60 -23.28 -2.47
N LEU A 108 0.17 -22.29 -2.94
CA LEU A 108 1.37 -22.52 -3.72
C LEU A 108 2.50 -21.53 -3.39
N ALA A 109 3.64 -22.05 -2.94
CA ALA A 109 4.83 -21.27 -2.60
C ALA A 109 6.07 -21.71 -3.39
N HIS A 110 6.71 -20.73 -4.06
CA HIS A 110 7.94 -20.91 -4.82
C HIS A 110 9.13 -20.39 -4.04
N PHE A 111 10.21 -21.17 -3.97
CA PHE A 111 11.40 -20.82 -3.19
C PHE A 111 12.62 -20.64 -4.08
N TRP A 112 13.30 -19.51 -3.90
CA TRP A 112 14.60 -19.24 -4.51
C TRP A 112 15.69 -19.03 -3.47
N GLU A 113 16.89 -19.42 -3.86
CA GLU A 113 18.11 -18.95 -3.19
C GLU A 113 18.53 -17.61 -3.80
N VAL A 114 18.94 -16.65 -2.95
CA VAL A 114 19.25 -15.27 -3.37
C VAL A 114 20.27 -15.18 -4.50
N ASN A 115 21.39 -15.92 -4.45
CA ASN A 115 22.39 -15.80 -5.51
C ASN A 115 21.87 -16.33 -6.84
N ASP A 116 21.16 -17.45 -6.84
CA ASP A 116 20.51 -17.95 -8.05
C ASP A 116 19.45 -16.97 -8.56
N PHE A 117 18.58 -16.45 -7.67
CA PHE A 117 17.56 -15.45 -8.01
C PHE A 117 18.16 -14.21 -8.69
N LEU A 118 19.21 -13.63 -8.11
CA LEU A 118 19.85 -12.43 -8.66
C LEU A 118 20.65 -12.73 -9.93
N GLN A 119 21.46 -13.79 -9.92
CA GLN A 119 22.57 -13.92 -10.86
C GLN A 119 22.21 -14.57 -12.18
N ASN A 120 21.96 -15.88 -12.20
CA ASN A 120 21.75 -16.65 -13.44
C ASN A 120 20.32 -17.20 -13.55
N GLY A 121 19.58 -17.27 -12.44
CA GLY A 121 18.22 -17.79 -12.35
C GLY A 121 17.19 -16.76 -12.81
N TYR A 122 16.61 -16.01 -11.86
CA TYR A 122 15.45 -15.15 -12.11
C TYR A 122 15.80 -13.82 -12.78
N LEU A 123 16.51 -12.92 -12.09
CA LEU A 123 16.84 -11.57 -12.57
C LEU A 123 17.93 -11.55 -13.65
N ARG A 124 18.81 -12.57 -13.66
CA ARG A 124 19.80 -12.81 -14.72
C ARG A 124 20.84 -11.69 -14.87
N ILE A 125 21.30 -11.09 -13.77
CA ILE A 125 22.24 -9.96 -13.81
C ILE A 125 23.61 -10.31 -14.42
N ASN A 126 24.00 -11.59 -14.42
CA ASN A 126 25.24 -12.06 -15.04
C ASN A 126 25.11 -12.31 -16.55
N LEU A 127 23.91 -12.20 -17.10
CA LEU A 127 23.64 -12.36 -18.52
C LEU A 127 23.47 -11.00 -19.21
N SER A 128 23.66 -10.96 -20.52
CA SER A 128 23.42 -9.74 -21.30
C SER A 128 21.94 -9.33 -21.26
N SER A 129 21.64 -8.11 -21.70
CA SER A 129 20.26 -7.61 -21.79
C SER A 129 19.36 -8.41 -22.73
N SER A 130 19.93 -9.23 -23.62
CA SER A 130 19.18 -10.20 -24.45
C SER A 130 18.49 -11.30 -23.62
N PHE A 131 18.87 -11.45 -22.35
CA PHE A 131 18.23 -12.33 -21.38
C PHE A 131 17.55 -11.46 -20.30
N PRO A 132 16.29 -11.07 -20.50
CA PRO A 132 15.53 -10.37 -19.47
C PRO A 132 15.26 -11.29 -18.27
N PRO A 133 14.77 -10.75 -17.15
CA PRO A 133 14.27 -11.56 -16.05
C PRO A 133 13.31 -12.65 -16.52
N LEU A 134 13.29 -13.79 -15.84
CA LEU A 134 12.26 -14.81 -16.08
C LEU A 134 10.87 -14.25 -15.78
N SER A 135 9.84 -14.75 -16.47
CA SER A 135 8.46 -14.49 -16.06
C SER A 135 8.14 -15.30 -14.80
N PRO A 136 7.28 -14.80 -13.90
CA PRO A 136 6.83 -15.54 -12.74
C PRO A 136 6.21 -16.88 -13.16
N PRO A 137 6.55 -18.00 -12.49
CA PRO A 137 5.90 -19.28 -12.72
C PRO A 137 4.48 -19.28 -12.13
N ASN A 138 3.58 -20.10 -12.69
CA ASN A 138 2.28 -20.41 -12.07
C ASN A 138 1.48 -19.17 -11.62
N ASP A 139 1.50 -18.12 -12.45
CA ASP A 139 0.82 -16.84 -12.19
C ASP A 139 1.18 -16.22 -10.83
N LEU A 140 2.39 -16.48 -10.32
CA LEU A 140 2.90 -15.91 -9.08
C LEU A 140 2.90 -14.38 -9.14
N ARG A 141 2.18 -13.75 -8.21
CA ARG A 141 2.03 -12.30 -8.16
C ARG A 141 2.81 -11.62 -7.04
N VAL A 142 3.09 -12.30 -5.92
CA VAL A 142 3.70 -11.68 -4.73
C VAL A 142 5.04 -12.31 -4.37
N PHE A 143 6.12 -11.51 -4.40
CA PHE A 143 7.46 -11.89 -3.97
C PHE A 143 7.78 -11.32 -2.58
N ASN A 144 8.28 -12.17 -1.69
CA ASN A 144 8.84 -11.80 -0.41
C ASN A 144 10.38 -11.86 -0.43
N HIS A 145 11.00 -10.78 0.05
CA HIS A 145 12.44 -10.63 0.22
C HIS A 145 12.76 -10.25 1.67
N SER A 146 12.73 -11.24 2.57
CA SER A 146 13.10 -11.09 4.00
C SER A 146 14.61 -11.13 4.24
N TRP A 147 15.38 -10.44 3.41
CA TRP A 147 16.84 -10.36 3.45
C TRP A 147 17.35 -8.99 3.00
N ILE A 148 18.61 -8.70 3.31
CA ILE A 148 19.31 -7.48 2.89
C ILE A 148 20.63 -7.84 2.19
N GLY A 149 21.06 -7.04 1.23
CA GLY A 149 22.33 -7.29 0.54
C GLY A 149 22.86 -6.15 -0.31
N SER A 150 24.14 -6.24 -0.66
CA SER A 150 24.78 -5.38 -1.66
C SER A 150 25.97 -6.11 -2.27
N PHE A 151 26.22 -5.85 -3.56
CA PHE A 151 27.48 -6.22 -4.23
C PHE A 151 28.68 -5.37 -3.78
N ASN A 152 28.47 -4.40 -2.88
CA ASN A 152 29.40 -3.31 -2.57
C ASN A 152 29.90 -2.62 -3.86
N ASN A 153 28.99 -2.51 -4.84
CA ASN A 153 29.28 -1.96 -6.15
C ASN A 153 27.98 -1.36 -6.70
N SER A 154 27.91 -0.03 -6.74
CA SER A 154 26.72 0.69 -7.17
C SER A 154 26.30 0.36 -8.62
N THR A 155 27.24 0.01 -9.50
CA THR A 155 26.89 -0.40 -10.87
C THR A 155 26.10 -1.71 -10.87
N ASN A 156 26.55 -2.71 -10.10
CA ASN A 156 25.88 -4.00 -10.00
C ASN A 156 24.57 -3.89 -9.22
N ASP A 157 24.55 -3.12 -8.12
CA ASP A 157 23.35 -2.93 -7.32
C ASP A 157 22.25 -2.24 -8.15
N ASN A 158 22.58 -1.19 -8.89
CA ASN A 158 21.62 -0.55 -9.80
C ASN A 158 21.17 -1.48 -10.94
N ALA A 159 22.05 -2.34 -11.47
CA ALA A 159 21.66 -3.30 -12.49
C ALA A 159 20.62 -4.32 -11.98
N VAL A 160 20.74 -4.75 -10.72
CA VAL A 160 19.75 -5.60 -10.05
C VAL A 160 18.43 -4.85 -9.89
N LEU A 161 18.47 -3.66 -9.28
CA LEU A 161 17.26 -2.87 -8.99
C LEU A 161 16.50 -2.51 -10.27
N ARG A 162 17.20 -2.17 -11.36
CA ARG A 162 16.58 -1.95 -12.68
C ARG A 162 15.90 -3.20 -13.23
N ARG A 163 16.54 -4.36 -13.14
CA ARG A 163 15.95 -5.63 -13.60
C ARG A 163 14.74 -6.04 -12.76
N ALA A 164 14.77 -5.76 -11.45
CA ALA A 164 13.64 -5.99 -10.56
C ALA A 164 12.47 -5.06 -10.86
N ASP A 165 12.72 -3.75 -10.98
CA ASP A 165 11.68 -2.78 -11.35
C ASP A 165 11.08 -3.05 -12.74
N PHE A 166 11.89 -3.51 -13.69
CA PHE A 166 11.42 -3.98 -15.00
C PHE A 166 10.49 -5.19 -14.87
N ALA A 167 10.85 -6.17 -14.03
CA ALA A 167 10.03 -7.36 -13.83
C ALA A 167 8.68 -7.01 -13.20
N VAL A 168 8.66 -6.10 -12.21
CA VAL A 168 7.41 -5.60 -11.61
C VAL A 168 6.46 -5.05 -12.67
N VAL A 169 6.94 -4.17 -13.55
CA VAL A 169 6.08 -3.55 -14.58
C VAL A 169 5.69 -4.54 -15.68
N ARG A 170 6.59 -5.43 -16.09
CA ARG A 170 6.31 -6.37 -17.19
C ARG A 170 5.28 -7.42 -16.79
N ASP A 171 5.40 -7.95 -15.58
CA ASP A 171 4.62 -9.10 -15.11
C ASP A 171 3.54 -8.71 -14.10
N ASP A 172 3.43 -7.41 -13.80
CA ASP A 172 2.51 -6.81 -12.84
C ASP A 172 2.51 -7.50 -11.47
N THR A 173 3.67 -7.52 -10.81
CA THR A 173 3.90 -8.26 -9.55
C THR A 173 4.23 -7.35 -8.37
N ILE A 174 3.81 -7.73 -7.15
CA ILE A 174 4.13 -7.04 -5.90
C ILE A 174 5.40 -7.62 -5.29
N TRP A 175 6.39 -6.78 -4.99
CA TRP A 175 7.67 -7.19 -4.38
C TRP A 175 7.83 -6.52 -3.02
N VAL A 176 7.87 -7.33 -1.97
CA VAL A 176 7.90 -6.86 -0.59
C VAL A 176 9.26 -7.14 0.03
N ASN A 177 9.91 -6.10 0.55
CA ASN A 177 11.34 -6.10 0.86
C ASN A 177 11.59 -5.63 2.28
N GLY A 178 12.22 -6.46 3.12
CA GLY A 178 12.60 -6.06 4.47
C GLY A 178 13.74 -5.05 4.46
N VAL A 179 13.65 -4.01 5.29
CA VAL A 179 14.82 -3.19 5.62
C VAL A 179 15.66 -3.86 6.70
N ASN A 180 16.87 -3.34 6.96
CA ASN A 180 17.76 -3.91 7.99
C ASN A 180 17.17 -3.71 9.40
N ASN A 181 17.50 -4.61 10.34
CA ASN A 181 17.07 -4.48 11.74
C ASN A 181 17.96 -3.51 12.53
N GLY A 182 17.36 -2.89 13.54
CA GLY A 182 17.97 -1.89 14.42
C GLY A 182 17.92 -0.47 13.83
N ALA A 183 17.60 0.51 14.67
CA ALA A 183 17.50 1.93 14.30
C ALA A 183 18.78 2.51 13.66
N ASN A 184 19.94 1.90 13.97
CA ASN A 184 21.24 2.27 13.39
C ASN A 184 21.76 1.22 12.39
N GLY A 185 20.86 0.36 11.88
CA GLY A 185 21.20 -0.68 10.92
C GLY A 185 21.72 -0.07 9.63
N GLN A 186 22.77 -0.66 9.06
CA GLN A 186 23.30 -0.21 7.77
C GLN A 186 22.26 -0.48 6.67
N GLN A 187 21.94 0.54 5.88
CA GLN A 187 21.17 0.33 4.65
C GLN A 187 22.05 -0.34 3.58
N LEU A 188 21.57 -1.47 3.07
CA LEU A 188 22.14 -2.18 1.94
C LEU A 188 21.15 -2.09 0.77
N GLN A 189 21.66 -1.82 -0.43
CA GLN A 189 20.87 -1.34 -1.55
C GLN A 189 19.86 -2.37 -2.08
N LEU A 190 20.16 -3.67 -2.01
CA LEU A 190 19.28 -4.73 -2.48
C LEU A 190 18.40 -5.24 -1.33
N MET A 191 17.09 -5.41 -1.48
CA MET A 191 16.17 -5.02 -2.55
C MET A 191 15.32 -3.79 -2.17
N SER A 192 15.36 -3.40 -0.90
CA SER A 192 14.50 -2.37 -0.31
C SER A 192 14.63 -0.98 -0.94
N HIS A 193 15.67 -0.73 -1.74
CA HIS A 193 15.83 0.51 -2.50
C HIS A 193 15.20 0.47 -3.90
N MET A 194 14.48 -0.60 -4.27
CA MET A 194 13.75 -0.62 -5.54
C MET A 194 12.65 0.45 -5.56
N TYR A 195 12.28 0.94 -6.75
CA TYR A 195 11.18 1.90 -6.88
C TYR A 195 9.83 1.21 -6.78
N ASN A 196 9.69 0.08 -7.49
CA ASN A 196 8.39 -0.52 -7.76
C ASN A 196 7.97 -1.51 -6.66
N GLY A 197 8.83 -1.77 -5.68
CA GLY A 197 8.53 -2.61 -4.52
C GLY A 197 7.99 -1.82 -3.32
N ILE A 198 7.75 -2.56 -2.25
CA ILE A 198 7.33 -2.06 -0.95
C ILE A 198 8.42 -2.40 0.07
N ALA A 199 8.94 -1.39 0.75
CA ALA A 199 9.98 -1.55 1.76
C ALA A 199 9.33 -1.58 3.14
N VAL A 200 9.62 -2.60 3.95
CA VAL A 200 8.92 -2.89 5.19
C VAL A 200 9.84 -2.74 6.39
N GLY A 201 9.45 -1.86 7.32
CA GLY A 201 10.07 -1.66 8.63
C GLY A 201 9.23 -2.22 9.78
N LEU A 202 9.51 -1.76 10.99
CA LEU A 202 8.86 -2.19 12.23
C LEU A 202 8.17 -1.03 12.94
N GLU A 203 6.98 -1.28 13.47
CA GLU A 203 6.23 -0.27 14.24
C GLU A 203 7.00 0.18 15.50
N SER A 204 7.86 -0.68 16.03
CA SER A 204 8.77 -0.34 17.14
C SER A 204 9.83 0.70 16.77
N GLY A 205 10.02 1.04 15.49
CA GLY A 205 11.13 1.86 14.99
C GLY A 205 12.49 1.15 15.04
N ALA A 206 12.54 -0.13 15.41
CA ALA A 206 13.77 -0.90 15.54
C ALA A 206 14.29 -1.42 14.19
N HIS A 207 14.40 -0.55 13.19
CA HIS A 207 14.82 -0.86 11.83
C HIS A 207 15.62 0.29 11.21
N ALA A 208 16.36 0.00 10.15
CA ALA A 208 17.12 1.02 9.44
C ALA A 208 16.16 1.95 8.69
N SER A 209 16.20 3.23 9.03
CA SER A 209 15.41 4.29 8.42
C SER A 209 16.33 5.43 8.00
N ALA A 210 16.27 5.80 6.71
CA ALA A 210 17.00 6.90 6.11
C ALA A 210 16.65 7.00 4.63
N ASN A 211 16.93 8.16 4.04
CA ASN A 211 16.86 8.31 2.60
C ASN A 211 17.83 7.36 1.89
N THR A 212 17.35 6.74 0.82
CA THR A 212 18.15 5.91 -0.07
C THR A 212 19.41 6.64 -0.51
N SER A 213 20.54 5.95 -0.50
CA SER A 213 21.84 6.51 -0.85
C SER A 213 21.86 7.11 -2.26
N GLY A 214 22.57 8.23 -2.47
CA GLY A 214 22.85 8.76 -3.83
C GLY A 214 23.68 7.83 -4.73
N SER A 215 24.10 6.66 -4.23
CA SER A 215 24.71 5.59 -5.03
C SER A 215 23.68 4.71 -5.77
N VAL A 216 22.40 4.77 -5.41
CA VAL A 216 21.32 4.16 -6.19
C VAL A 216 20.70 5.19 -7.15
N ASP A 217 20.15 4.70 -8.25
CA ASP A 217 19.38 5.50 -9.20
C ASP A 217 18.31 6.31 -8.45
N GLY A 218 18.30 7.62 -8.67
CA GLY A 218 17.37 8.55 -8.02
C GLY A 218 17.32 8.40 -6.50
N GLY A 219 18.48 8.20 -5.88
CA GLY A 219 18.62 8.23 -4.43
C GLY A 219 18.08 9.52 -3.81
N GLY A 220 17.74 9.48 -2.53
CA GLY A 220 17.05 10.56 -1.82
C GLY A 220 15.64 10.20 -1.35
N ARG A 221 15.07 9.12 -1.88
CA ARG A 221 13.76 8.58 -1.48
C ARG A 221 13.74 8.05 -0.06
N GLN A 222 12.66 8.28 0.66
CA GLN A 222 12.49 7.83 2.04
C GLN A 222 12.13 6.33 2.08
N ILE A 223 12.75 5.57 2.99
CA ILE A 223 12.39 4.18 3.31
C ILE A 223 12.44 3.93 4.83
N PRO A 224 11.58 3.06 5.40
CA PRO A 224 10.63 2.16 4.73
C PRO A 224 9.40 2.88 4.17
N HIS A 225 8.64 2.15 3.36
CA HIS A 225 7.34 2.62 2.87
C HIS A 225 6.24 2.39 3.92
N ILE A 226 6.25 1.25 4.61
CA ILE A 226 5.23 0.85 5.59
C ILE A 226 5.90 0.10 6.76
N VAL A 227 5.27 0.10 7.94
CA VAL A 227 5.75 -0.66 9.10
C VAL A 227 4.71 -1.67 9.58
N VAL A 228 5.17 -2.64 10.40
CA VAL A 228 4.32 -3.70 10.95
C VAL A 228 4.70 -4.02 12.40
N PRO A 229 3.76 -4.52 13.24
CA PRO A 229 3.96 -4.90 14.63
C PRO A 229 4.71 -6.24 14.75
N ALA A 230 5.93 -6.32 14.22
CA ALA A 230 6.76 -7.52 14.27
C ALA A 230 8.02 -7.30 15.11
N SER A 231 8.59 -8.39 15.62
CA SER A 231 9.84 -8.35 16.39
C SER A 231 11.10 -8.21 15.54
N GLN A 232 11.03 -8.53 14.24
CA GLN A 232 12.11 -8.34 13.26
C GLN A 232 11.51 -8.10 11.87
N THR A 233 12.23 -7.35 11.04
CA THR A 233 11.78 -7.04 9.67
C THR A 233 11.53 -8.30 8.86
N SER A 234 12.32 -9.38 9.03
CA SER A 234 12.07 -10.66 8.34
C SER A 234 10.71 -11.30 8.64
N TRP A 235 10.16 -11.11 9.85
CA TRP A 235 8.85 -11.66 10.22
C TRP A 235 7.72 -10.73 9.79
N GLY A 236 8.03 -9.44 9.66
CA GLY A 236 7.10 -8.40 9.27
C GLY A 236 6.89 -8.26 7.76
N THR A 237 7.97 -8.30 6.97
CA THR A 237 7.92 -8.26 5.50
C THR A 237 6.89 -9.22 4.90
N PRO A 238 6.81 -10.51 5.28
CA PRO A 238 5.82 -11.42 4.70
C PRO A 238 4.37 -11.06 5.02
N VAL A 239 4.10 -10.30 6.09
CA VAL A 239 2.73 -9.90 6.46
C VAL A 239 2.16 -8.91 5.45
N VAL A 240 2.97 -7.98 4.94
CA VAL A 240 2.56 -7.07 3.86
C VAL A 240 2.33 -7.85 2.56
N GLY A 241 3.12 -8.91 2.30
CA GLY A 241 2.86 -9.81 1.18
C GLY A 241 1.56 -10.61 1.34
N ALA A 242 1.28 -11.09 2.55
CA ALA A 242 0.03 -11.78 2.89
C ALA A 242 -1.18 -10.86 2.71
N ALA A 243 -1.07 -9.60 3.12
CA ALA A 243 -2.09 -8.57 2.90
C ALA A 243 -2.33 -8.31 1.41
N ALA A 244 -1.28 -8.26 0.58
CA ALA A 244 -1.43 -8.15 -0.87
C ALA A 244 -2.18 -9.37 -1.46
N ALA A 245 -1.88 -10.58 -0.99
CA ALA A 245 -2.57 -11.80 -1.43
C ALA A 245 -4.07 -11.79 -1.05
N ILE A 246 -4.44 -11.28 0.13
CA ILE A 246 -5.84 -11.09 0.53
C ILE A 246 -6.57 -10.17 -0.46
N LEU A 247 -5.98 -9.02 -0.84
CA LEU A 247 -6.61 -8.11 -1.82
C LEU A 247 -6.72 -8.75 -3.21
N MET A 248 -5.72 -9.53 -3.63
CA MET A 248 -5.76 -10.24 -4.91
C MET A 248 -6.81 -11.36 -4.94
N GLU A 249 -7.08 -12.04 -3.82
CA GLU A 249 -8.17 -13.02 -3.74
C GLU A 249 -9.54 -12.34 -3.94
N VAL A 250 -9.76 -11.17 -3.33
CA VAL A 250 -11.00 -10.38 -3.48
C VAL A 250 -11.29 -10.07 -4.96
N GLU A 251 -10.25 -9.76 -5.74
CA GLU A 251 -10.37 -9.59 -7.20
C GLU A 251 -10.77 -10.89 -7.90
N GLN A 252 -10.12 -12.01 -7.59
CA GLN A 252 -10.43 -13.32 -8.17
C GLN A 252 -11.85 -13.79 -7.87
N LEU A 253 -12.41 -13.38 -6.72
CA LEU A 253 -13.79 -13.62 -6.34
C LEU A 253 -14.79 -12.73 -7.10
N GLY A 254 -14.31 -11.72 -7.83
CA GLY A 254 -15.12 -10.80 -8.63
C GLY A 254 -15.83 -9.74 -7.81
N GLU A 255 -15.38 -9.49 -6.58
CA GLU A 255 -15.98 -8.50 -5.67
C GLU A 255 -15.65 -7.04 -6.06
N VAL A 256 -14.62 -6.86 -6.89
CA VAL A 256 -14.19 -5.55 -7.41
C VAL A 256 -14.19 -5.59 -8.94
N PRO A 257 -15.33 -5.30 -9.61
CA PRO A 257 -15.47 -5.41 -11.06
C PRO A 257 -14.81 -4.25 -11.84
N SER A 258 -13.49 -4.13 -11.72
CA SER A 258 -12.66 -3.24 -12.56
C SER A 258 -11.56 -4.02 -13.26
N ILE A 259 -11.25 -3.62 -14.49
CA ILE A 259 -10.14 -4.18 -15.28
C ILE A 259 -8.76 -3.69 -14.81
N TRP A 260 -8.71 -2.75 -13.86
CA TRP A 260 -7.50 -2.18 -13.30
C TRP A 260 -7.29 -2.59 -11.85
N ALA A 261 -8.23 -3.33 -11.25
CA ALA A 261 -8.20 -3.70 -9.84
C ALA A 261 -6.98 -4.58 -9.50
N ASP A 262 -6.48 -5.35 -10.47
CA ASP A 262 -5.32 -6.21 -10.28
C ASP A 262 -3.98 -5.50 -10.50
N GLU A 263 -3.95 -4.25 -11.00
CA GLU A 263 -2.73 -3.50 -11.26
C GLU A 263 -1.90 -3.31 -9.97
N SER A 264 -0.61 -3.63 -10.03
CA SER A 264 0.27 -3.60 -8.86
C SER A 264 0.43 -2.21 -8.23
N ALA A 265 0.24 -1.13 -9.00
CA ALA A 265 0.18 0.23 -8.48
C ALA A 265 -1.08 0.49 -7.64
N VAL A 266 -2.23 -0.09 -8.00
CA VAL A 266 -3.49 0.02 -7.25
C VAL A 266 -3.39 -0.75 -5.94
N ILE A 267 -2.93 -2.01 -5.98
CA ILE A 267 -2.74 -2.82 -4.78
C ILE A 267 -1.74 -2.15 -3.83
N LYS A 268 -0.63 -1.61 -4.35
CA LYS A 268 0.33 -0.84 -3.55
C LYS A 268 -0.31 0.41 -2.95
N ALA A 269 -1.11 1.16 -3.71
CA ALA A 269 -1.80 2.34 -3.21
C ALA A 269 -2.79 2.00 -2.09
N CYS A 270 -3.62 0.97 -2.25
CA CYS A 270 -4.59 0.55 -1.24
C CYS A 270 -3.91 0.12 0.07
N LEU A 271 -2.84 -0.67 0.00
CA LEU A 271 -2.07 -1.11 1.18
C LEU A 271 -1.43 0.06 1.93
N LEU A 272 -0.91 1.05 1.19
CA LEU A 272 -0.23 2.19 1.80
C LEU A 272 -1.23 3.25 2.31
N ALA A 273 -2.33 3.51 1.59
CA ALA A 273 -3.39 4.42 2.03
C ALA A 273 -4.12 3.89 3.27
N GLY A 274 -4.32 2.56 3.32
CA GLY A 274 -4.97 1.88 4.44
C GLY A 274 -4.16 1.94 5.74
N ALA A 275 -2.85 2.19 5.69
CA ALA A 275 -2.00 2.17 6.87
C ALA A 275 -2.45 3.14 7.96
N ASN A 276 -2.52 2.63 9.19
CA ASN A 276 -2.89 3.36 10.38
C ASN A 276 -1.71 4.21 10.88
N LYS A 277 -1.99 5.46 11.25
CA LYS A 277 -0.97 6.44 11.64
C LYS A 277 -1.10 6.74 13.12
N SER A 278 0.03 6.67 13.83
CA SER A 278 0.07 7.11 15.22
C SER A 278 -0.21 8.62 15.32
N THR A 279 -0.59 9.08 16.51
CA THR A 279 -0.80 10.50 16.78
C THR A 279 0.47 11.35 16.59
N THR A 280 1.64 10.73 16.61
CA THR A 280 2.93 11.40 16.40
C THR A 280 3.44 11.31 14.95
N TRP A 281 2.77 10.55 14.08
CA TRP A 281 3.18 10.38 12.69
C TRP A 281 3.18 11.73 11.96
N THR A 282 4.25 12.02 11.23
CA THR A 282 4.40 13.22 10.42
C THR A 282 5.36 13.01 9.26
N ASN A 283 5.02 13.54 8.10
CA ASN A 283 5.92 13.64 6.95
C ASN A 283 6.58 15.03 6.86
N ASN A 284 6.68 15.71 8.02
CA ASN A 284 7.35 17.00 8.23
C ASN A 284 6.94 18.11 7.25
N PRO A 285 5.63 18.43 7.13
CA PRO A 285 5.21 19.55 6.30
C PRO A 285 5.82 20.87 6.78
N GLY A 286 5.91 21.83 5.87
CA GLY A 286 6.39 23.18 6.11
C GLY A 286 5.61 23.91 7.20
N THR A 287 6.05 25.14 7.51
CA THR A 287 5.42 25.98 8.55
C THR A 287 5.22 27.39 8.03
N GLY A 288 4.43 28.20 8.76
CA GLY A 288 4.07 29.56 8.34
C GLY A 288 3.42 29.55 6.96
N SER A 289 3.88 30.40 6.05
CA SER A 289 3.36 30.50 4.67
C SER A 289 3.49 29.22 3.83
N GLN A 290 4.30 28.25 4.28
CA GLN A 290 4.46 26.95 3.62
C GLN A 290 3.78 25.80 4.39
N ARG A 291 2.98 26.11 5.43
CA ARG A 291 2.26 25.08 6.17
C ARG A 291 1.38 24.29 5.24
N GLY A 292 1.47 22.98 5.39
CA GLY A 292 0.75 22.02 4.57
C GLY A 292 1.52 21.48 3.36
N ILE A 293 2.69 22.03 3.02
CA ILE A 293 3.52 21.50 1.92
C ILE A 293 4.55 20.52 2.46
N THR A 294 4.67 19.34 1.88
CA THR A 294 5.83 18.46 2.09
C THR A 294 6.52 18.11 0.78
N GLY A 295 7.85 18.01 0.83
CA GLY A 295 8.68 17.43 -0.24
C GLY A 295 9.11 16.00 0.05
N THR A 296 8.62 15.41 1.14
CA THR A 296 8.86 14.01 1.52
C THR A 296 7.52 13.38 1.92
N PRO A 297 6.95 12.47 1.12
CA PRO A 297 5.58 11.95 1.31
C PRO A 297 5.47 11.04 2.54
N LEU A 298 6.59 10.52 3.01
CA LEU A 298 6.69 9.50 4.06
C LEU A 298 7.30 10.07 5.34
N ASP A 299 6.86 9.54 6.48
CA ASP A 299 7.55 9.73 7.77
C ASP A 299 8.94 9.09 7.72
N ASP A 300 9.91 9.73 8.39
CA ASP A 300 11.31 9.39 8.28
C ASP A 300 11.67 8.05 8.94
N VAL A 301 10.81 7.53 9.82
CA VAL A 301 10.97 6.23 10.47
C VAL A 301 9.87 5.26 10.07
N PHE A 302 8.62 5.72 10.06
CA PHE A 302 7.44 4.86 9.99
C PHE A 302 6.81 4.77 8.59
N GLY A 303 7.35 5.47 7.58
CA GLY A 303 6.78 5.43 6.24
C GLY A 303 5.38 6.03 6.23
N VAL A 304 4.38 5.30 5.73
CA VAL A 304 2.96 5.69 5.79
C VAL A 304 2.26 5.35 7.11
N GLY A 305 2.92 4.57 8.00
CA GLY A 305 2.31 4.04 9.22
C GLY A 305 2.29 2.52 9.26
N THR A 306 1.54 1.99 10.23
CA THR A 306 1.39 0.55 10.47
C THR A 306 0.38 -0.04 9.50
N LEU A 307 0.71 -1.16 8.86
CA LEU A 307 -0.23 -1.91 8.01
C LEU A 307 -1.57 -2.12 8.71
N ASP A 308 -2.66 -1.87 8.00
CA ASP A 308 -4.01 -2.19 8.43
C ASP A 308 -4.77 -2.82 7.26
N ILE A 309 -4.94 -4.15 7.31
CA ILE A 309 -5.59 -4.90 6.24
C ILE A 309 -7.11 -4.67 6.22
N ASN A 310 -7.72 -4.31 7.35
CA ASN A 310 -9.14 -3.96 7.37
C ASN A 310 -9.40 -2.71 6.55
N ARG A 311 -8.62 -1.65 6.79
CA ARG A 311 -8.70 -0.40 6.03
C ARG A 311 -8.30 -0.59 4.57
N SER A 312 -7.23 -1.33 4.31
CA SER A 312 -6.79 -1.62 2.94
C SER A 312 -7.86 -2.38 2.14
N HIS A 313 -8.49 -3.37 2.76
CA HIS A 313 -9.61 -4.09 2.15
C HIS A 313 -10.83 -3.18 1.95
N LEU A 314 -11.18 -2.34 2.93
CA LEU A 314 -12.30 -1.41 2.81
C LEU A 314 -12.11 -0.50 1.59
N ILE A 315 -10.95 0.17 1.49
CA ILE A 315 -10.58 1.00 0.35
C ILE A 315 -10.76 0.22 -0.96
N TYR A 316 -10.21 -0.98 -1.03
CA TYR A 316 -10.22 -1.80 -2.24
C TYR A 316 -11.65 -2.19 -2.67
N THR A 317 -12.49 -2.61 -1.72
CA THR A 317 -13.88 -3.01 -1.97
C THR A 317 -14.85 -1.85 -2.18
N SER A 318 -14.45 -0.62 -1.87
CA SER A 318 -15.20 0.61 -2.19
C SER A 318 -15.11 1.04 -3.67
N GLN A 319 -14.52 0.17 -4.50
CA GLN A 319 -14.52 0.24 -5.96
C GLN A 319 -13.69 1.39 -6.56
N GLU A 320 -13.45 1.26 -7.87
CA GLU A 320 -12.84 2.30 -8.69
C GLU A 320 -13.79 3.49 -8.87
N GLN A 321 -13.27 4.71 -8.71
CA GLN A 321 -14.00 5.96 -8.92
C GLN A 321 -13.14 6.95 -9.73
N ASP A 322 -13.43 7.03 -11.03
CA ASP A 322 -12.64 7.78 -12.01
C ASP A 322 -12.53 9.28 -11.69
N GLY A 323 -11.31 9.80 -11.80
CA GLY A 323 -11.07 11.23 -11.79
C GLY A 323 -11.49 11.95 -13.08
N ALA A 324 -11.66 13.26 -12.99
CA ALA A 324 -12.07 14.11 -14.11
C ALA A 324 -10.91 14.97 -14.65
N ALA A 325 -10.86 15.17 -15.98
CA ALA A 325 -9.88 16.06 -16.63
C ALA A 325 -10.13 17.57 -16.36
N ARG A 326 -11.22 17.91 -15.68
CA ARG A 326 -11.58 19.27 -15.27
C ARG A 326 -12.22 19.19 -13.89
N VAL A 327 -12.07 20.24 -13.09
CA VAL A 327 -12.70 20.36 -11.77
C VAL A 327 -14.21 20.07 -11.86
N PRO A 328 -14.72 19.01 -11.21
CA PRO A 328 -16.14 18.70 -11.21
C PRO A 328 -16.97 19.78 -10.52
N SER A 329 -18.19 20.02 -11.02
CA SER A 329 -19.12 20.98 -10.40
C SER A 329 -19.84 20.44 -9.16
N ARG A 330 -19.69 19.15 -8.86
CA ARG A 330 -20.30 18.40 -7.76
C ARG A 330 -19.36 17.29 -7.31
N PRO A 331 -19.51 16.74 -6.10
CA PRO A 331 -18.80 15.53 -5.67
C PRO A 331 -18.86 14.41 -6.71
N THR A 332 -17.75 13.71 -6.88
CA THR A 332 -17.56 12.60 -7.81
C THR A 332 -16.99 11.36 -7.13
N ILE A 333 -16.45 11.49 -5.91
CA ILE A 333 -15.95 10.37 -5.12
C ILE A 333 -16.61 10.35 -3.73
N GLY A 334 -16.70 9.17 -3.14
CA GLY A 334 -17.09 8.94 -1.75
C GLY A 334 -15.90 8.97 -0.77
N ASN A 335 -16.17 8.60 0.48
CA ASN A 335 -15.19 8.65 1.57
C ASN A 335 -14.04 7.63 1.43
N THR A 336 -14.28 6.54 0.72
CA THR A 336 -13.29 5.49 0.46
C THR A 336 -13.36 5.08 -0.99
N GLY A 337 -12.22 4.66 -1.55
CA GLY A 337 -12.14 4.21 -2.93
C GLY A 337 -10.72 4.32 -3.48
N TRP A 338 -10.61 4.03 -4.78
CA TRP A 338 -9.36 4.12 -5.51
C TRP A 338 -9.61 4.49 -6.98
N ASP A 339 -8.56 4.86 -7.71
CA ASP A 339 -8.57 5.09 -9.16
C ASP A 339 -7.26 4.58 -9.77
N PHE A 340 -7.30 4.15 -11.03
CA PHE A 340 -6.11 3.93 -11.87
C PHE A 340 -5.99 5.02 -12.93
N ALA A 341 -5.44 6.17 -12.51
CA ALA A 341 -5.38 7.37 -13.32
C ALA A 341 -4.26 7.34 -14.37
N PHE A 342 -4.62 7.70 -15.61
CA PHE A 342 -3.68 7.92 -16.71
C PHE A 342 -3.28 9.40 -16.79
N ALA A 343 -2.14 9.75 -16.19
CA ALA A 343 -1.67 11.12 -16.15
C ALA A 343 -0.69 11.42 -17.32
N ALA A 344 -1.13 12.20 -18.28
CA ALA A 344 -0.29 12.71 -19.37
C ALA A 344 0.67 13.80 -18.87
N GLN A 345 1.72 14.10 -19.64
CA GLN A 345 2.61 15.22 -19.32
C GLN A 345 1.84 16.54 -19.22
N ASP A 346 2.09 17.30 -18.15
CA ASP A 346 1.50 18.62 -17.91
C ASP A 346 -0.04 18.57 -17.87
N SER A 347 -0.57 17.60 -17.12
CA SER A 347 -2.01 17.39 -16.96
C SER A 347 -2.39 17.17 -15.51
N SER A 348 -3.66 17.45 -15.22
CA SER A 348 -4.26 17.26 -13.90
C SER A 348 -5.51 16.39 -14.00
N THR A 349 -5.71 15.57 -12.98
CA THR A 349 -6.90 14.77 -12.74
C THR A 349 -7.52 15.22 -11.42
N TYR A 350 -8.83 15.44 -11.40
CA TYR A 350 -9.53 16.08 -10.29
C TYR A 350 -10.61 15.15 -9.71
N TYR A 351 -10.67 15.09 -8.38
CA TYR A 351 -11.64 14.31 -7.63
C TYR A 351 -12.32 15.24 -6.62
N ARG A 352 -13.64 15.43 -6.76
CA ARG A 352 -14.40 16.31 -5.85
C ARG A 352 -15.12 15.48 -4.80
N PHE A 353 -15.12 15.95 -3.56
CA PHE A 353 -15.83 15.33 -2.44
C PHE A 353 -16.31 16.40 -1.46
N THR A 354 -17.16 15.98 -0.52
CA THR A 354 -17.71 16.85 0.52
C THR A 354 -17.39 16.24 1.89
N ILE A 355 -16.99 17.09 2.82
CA ILE A 355 -16.86 16.77 4.24
C ILE A 355 -18.04 17.42 4.96
N HIS A 356 -18.87 16.60 5.61
CA HIS A 356 -20.10 17.07 6.26
C HIS A 356 -19.87 17.58 7.68
N GLU A 357 -18.92 16.99 8.39
CA GLU A 357 -18.46 17.41 9.70
C GLU A 357 -16.93 17.26 9.80
N GLN A 358 -16.32 17.90 10.81
CA GLN A 358 -14.87 17.85 10.95
C GLN A 358 -14.40 16.39 11.10
N VAL A 359 -13.49 15.96 10.21
CA VAL A 359 -12.93 14.60 10.23
C VAL A 359 -11.58 14.55 10.96
N ASP A 360 -11.36 13.49 11.73
CA ASP A 360 -10.12 13.28 12.48
C ASP A 360 -8.94 13.00 11.56
N GLU A 361 -9.18 12.28 10.46
CA GLU A 361 -8.18 11.89 9.47
C GLU A 361 -8.78 11.97 8.06
N LEU A 362 -7.94 12.39 7.11
CA LEU A 362 -8.16 12.19 5.68
C LEU A 362 -6.84 11.76 5.05
N VAL A 363 -6.90 10.70 4.23
CA VAL A 363 -5.75 10.14 3.55
C VAL A 363 -6.01 10.08 2.05
N PHE A 364 -5.10 10.64 1.27
CA PHE A 364 -4.95 10.32 -0.16
C PHE A 364 -3.53 9.85 -0.41
N LEU A 365 -3.38 8.76 -1.15
CA LEU A 365 -2.07 8.24 -1.48
C LEU A 365 -2.03 7.76 -2.93
N ALA A 366 -1.05 8.28 -3.66
CA ALA A 366 -0.79 7.92 -5.05
C ALA A 366 0.50 7.11 -5.13
N THR A 367 0.54 6.08 -5.99
CA THR A 367 1.78 5.38 -6.34
C THR A 367 1.85 5.12 -7.84
N TRP A 368 3.06 5.14 -8.39
CA TRP A 368 3.30 4.82 -9.79
C TRP A 368 4.62 4.07 -9.95
N HIS A 369 4.82 3.45 -11.10
CA HIS A 369 6.04 2.70 -11.35
C HIS A 369 7.09 3.52 -12.10
N ARG A 370 8.35 3.35 -11.69
CA ARG A 370 9.51 3.65 -12.53
C ARG A 370 9.50 2.69 -13.71
N LEU A 371 9.70 3.23 -14.91
CA LEU A 371 9.82 2.44 -16.13
C LEU A 371 11.30 2.22 -16.46
N VAL A 372 11.68 0.99 -16.75
CA VAL A 372 13.07 0.63 -17.09
C VAL A 372 13.11 0.17 -18.55
N ASN A 373 14.10 0.65 -19.31
CA ASN A 373 14.22 0.23 -20.70
C ASN A 373 14.63 -1.25 -20.81
N SER A 374 14.32 -1.90 -21.94
CA SER A 374 14.62 -3.33 -22.13
C SER A 374 16.11 -3.66 -22.21
N SER A 375 16.99 -2.66 -22.36
CA SER A 375 18.44 -2.83 -22.25
C SER A 375 18.97 -2.70 -20.81
N PHE A 376 18.10 -2.36 -19.85
CA PHE A 376 18.41 -2.10 -18.43
C PHE A 376 19.45 -1.00 -18.21
N SER A 377 19.69 -0.17 -19.22
CA SER A 377 20.75 0.84 -19.23
C SER A 377 20.25 2.22 -18.81
N SER A 378 18.94 2.46 -18.91
CA SER A 378 18.29 3.69 -18.46
C SER A 378 16.90 3.39 -17.91
N TYR A 379 16.35 4.36 -17.21
CA TYR A 379 15.00 4.35 -16.70
C TYR A 379 14.35 5.70 -16.98
N SER A 380 13.03 5.74 -16.88
CA SER A 380 12.24 6.95 -16.88
C SER A 380 11.32 7.01 -15.67
N PHE A 381 11.03 8.23 -15.24
CA PHE A 381 10.33 8.52 -14.00
C PHE A 381 9.32 9.64 -14.22
N ALA A 382 8.11 9.50 -13.72
CA ALA A 382 7.12 10.58 -13.74
C ALA A 382 7.23 11.41 -12.46
N ASP A 383 6.96 12.69 -12.59
CA ASP A 383 6.87 13.67 -11.50
C ASP A 383 5.37 13.97 -11.30
N VAL A 384 4.82 13.48 -10.19
CA VAL A 384 3.39 13.53 -9.88
C VAL A 384 3.24 14.13 -8.50
N ASP A 385 2.41 15.17 -8.37
CA ASP A 385 2.13 15.84 -7.11
C ASP A 385 0.65 15.65 -6.75
N LEU A 386 0.36 15.67 -5.44
CA LEU A 386 -0.99 15.77 -4.90
C LEU A 386 -1.19 17.13 -4.23
N GLU A 387 -2.31 17.79 -4.52
CA GLU A 387 -2.76 18.99 -3.81
C GLU A 387 -4.24 18.91 -3.47
N LEU A 388 -4.58 19.27 -2.23
CA LEU A 388 -5.95 19.41 -1.74
C LEU A 388 -6.35 20.88 -1.75
N HIS A 389 -7.45 21.18 -2.45
CA HIS A 389 -8.05 22.51 -2.56
C HIS A 389 -9.39 22.55 -1.85
N ALA A 390 -9.71 23.66 -1.19
CA ALA A 390 -11.09 23.98 -0.83
C ALA A 390 -11.83 24.54 -2.05
N VAL A 391 -13.15 24.34 -2.10
CA VAL A 391 -14.02 24.94 -3.09
C VAL A 391 -14.81 26.08 -2.45
N ASP A 392 -14.57 27.31 -2.90
CA ASP A 392 -15.30 28.48 -2.43
C ASP A 392 -16.73 28.51 -3.01
N SER A 393 -17.60 29.35 -2.44
CA SER A 393 -19.03 29.43 -2.81
C SER A 393 -19.32 29.76 -4.29
N ASP A 394 -18.34 30.32 -5.02
CA ASP A 394 -18.44 30.61 -6.45
C ASP A 394 -17.91 29.47 -7.34
N GLY A 395 -17.48 28.36 -6.73
CA GLY A 395 -16.90 27.19 -7.38
C GLY A 395 -15.41 27.30 -7.69
N SER A 396 -14.74 28.39 -7.29
CA SER A 396 -13.29 28.52 -7.46
C SER A 396 -12.50 27.67 -6.46
N LEU A 397 -11.33 27.22 -6.88
CA LEU A 397 -10.40 26.49 -6.02
C LEU A 397 -9.58 27.47 -5.20
N ARG A 398 -9.53 27.24 -3.89
CA ARG A 398 -8.72 27.97 -2.93
C ARG A 398 -7.68 27.02 -2.33
N SER A 399 -6.41 27.40 -2.42
CA SER A 399 -5.33 26.63 -1.80
C SER A 399 -5.48 26.62 -0.28
N LEU A 400 -5.17 25.46 0.31
CA LEU A 400 -5.12 25.25 1.76
C LEU A 400 -3.72 25.52 2.34
N VAL A 401 -2.73 25.84 1.50
CA VAL A 401 -1.39 26.21 1.94
C VAL A 401 -1.42 27.61 2.58
N GLY A 402 -0.78 27.76 3.74
CA GLY A 402 -0.57 29.08 4.34
C GLY A 402 -0.51 29.05 5.86
N ASP A 403 -0.31 30.23 6.44
CA ASP A 403 -0.08 30.41 7.88
C ASP A 403 -1.13 29.68 8.75
N SER A 404 -0.75 29.31 9.98
CA SER A 404 -1.58 28.56 10.94
C SER A 404 -2.91 29.22 11.36
N GLY A 405 -3.26 30.37 10.76
CA GLY A 405 -4.56 31.02 10.90
C GLY A 405 -5.61 30.56 9.89
N LEU A 406 -5.27 29.69 8.93
CA LEU A 406 -6.26 28.99 8.10
C LEU A 406 -7.00 27.97 8.98
N ALA A 407 -8.31 28.16 9.15
CA ALA A 407 -9.17 27.35 9.99
C ALA A 407 -9.67 26.07 9.30
N ASP A 408 -9.12 25.73 8.13
CA ASP A 408 -9.61 24.63 7.30
C ASP A 408 -9.17 23.25 7.81
N PHE A 409 -8.00 23.14 8.45
CA PHE A 409 -7.49 21.89 9.02
C PHE A 409 -6.57 22.12 10.22
N GLU A 410 -6.44 21.14 11.12
CA GLU A 410 -5.61 21.24 12.33
C GLU A 410 -4.13 20.97 12.07
N SER A 411 -3.79 19.86 11.39
CA SER A 411 -2.39 19.47 11.14
C SER A 411 -2.25 18.53 9.94
N GLY A 412 -0.99 18.25 9.57
CA GLY A 412 -0.67 17.40 8.42
C GLY A 412 -0.33 18.20 7.16
N ASN A 413 -0.47 17.56 6.00
CA ASN A 413 -0.10 18.12 4.71
C ASN A 413 -1.26 18.08 3.70
N VAL A 414 -1.39 19.17 2.94
CA VAL A 414 -2.36 19.37 1.86
C VAL A 414 -1.69 19.46 0.49
N VAL A 415 -0.35 19.51 0.45
CA VAL A 415 0.46 19.36 -0.76
C VAL A 415 1.55 18.32 -0.47
N SER A 416 1.78 17.43 -1.43
CA SER A 416 2.89 16.49 -1.46
C SER A 416 3.53 16.57 -2.86
N GLU A 417 4.78 17.01 -2.91
CA GLU A 417 5.50 17.42 -4.14
C GLU A 417 6.94 16.86 -4.18
N SER A 418 7.11 15.54 -4.00
CA SER A 418 8.43 14.91 -4.05
C SER A 418 8.93 14.72 -5.47
N VAL A 419 10.09 15.31 -5.75
CA VAL A 419 10.78 15.17 -7.05
C VAL A 419 11.57 13.86 -7.19
N VAL A 420 11.61 13.01 -6.16
CA VAL A 420 12.41 11.77 -6.15
C VAL A 420 11.60 10.50 -5.87
N ASP A 421 10.48 10.60 -5.18
CA ASP A 421 9.64 9.47 -4.75
C ASP A 421 8.59 9.11 -5.79
N ASN A 422 8.20 7.83 -5.84
CA ASN A 422 7.07 7.35 -6.65
C ASN A 422 5.84 7.03 -5.81
N VAL A 423 5.71 7.79 -4.74
CA VAL A 423 4.57 7.80 -3.85
C VAL A 423 4.33 9.26 -3.52
N GLU A 424 3.08 9.69 -3.53
CA GLU A 424 2.67 10.94 -2.90
C GLU A 424 1.62 10.64 -1.86
N HIS A 425 1.61 11.38 -0.76
CA HIS A 425 0.76 11.07 0.37
C HIS A 425 0.32 12.34 1.09
N LEU A 426 -0.99 12.56 1.09
CA LEU A 426 -1.65 13.54 1.92
C LEU A 426 -2.20 12.85 3.15
N HIS A 427 -1.85 13.38 4.32
CA HIS A 427 -2.49 13.04 5.57
C HIS A 427 -2.88 14.33 6.27
N VAL A 428 -4.19 14.57 6.36
CA VAL A 428 -4.76 15.77 6.95
C VAL A 428 -5.53 15.37 8.20
N ARG A 429 -5.38 16.14 9.29
CA ARG A 429 -6.14 15.94 10.53
C ARG A 429 -6.99 17.15 10.84
N GLY A 430 -8.20 16.89 11.34
CA GLY A 430 -9.16 17.92 11.71
C GLY A 430 -9.59 18.79 10.53
N LEU A 431 -9.74 18.19 9.34
CA LEU A 431 -10.26 18.90 8.17
C LEU A 431 -11.74 19.24 8.43
N VAL A 432 -12.10 20.52 8.35
CA VAL A 432 -13.45 20.98 8.69
C VAL A 432 -14.47 20.65 7.59
N ALA A 433 -15.75 20.85 7.89
CA ALA A 433 -16.82 20.71 6.91
C ALA A 433 -16.65 21.66 5.71
N GLY A 434 -16.86 21.15 4.50
CA GLY A 434 -16.69 21.90 3.26
C GLY A 434 -16.65 21.02 2.01
N ASP A 435 -16.64 21.69 0.86
CA ASP A 435 -16.38 21.05 -0.43
C ASP A 435 -14.89 21.12 -0.76
N TYR A 436 -14.34 20.00 -1.23
CA TYR A 436 -12.91 19.87 -1.51
C TYR A 436 -12.67 19.20 -2.86
N VAL A 437 -11.50 19.49 -3.42
CA VAL A 437 -11.01 18.86 -4.64
C VAL A 437 -9.58 18.39 -4.40
N LEU A 438 -9.36 17.08 -4.58
CA LEU A 438 -8.02 16.57 -4.79
C LEU A 438 -7.60 16.80 -6.25
N GLU A 439 -6.44 17.39 -6.44
CA GLU A 439 -5.74 17.48 -7.71
C GLU A 439 -4.55 16.52 -7.71
N LEU A 440 -4.55 15.56 -8.64
CA LEU A 440 -3.38 14.79 -9.01
C LEU A 440 -2.78 15.43 -10.26
N SER A 441 -1.58 15.98 -10.16
CA SER A 441 -0.95 16.70 -11.26
C SER A 441 0.36 16.05 -11.70
N ARG A 442 0.46 15.68 -12.97
CA ARG A 442 1.72 15.22 -13.59
C ARG A 442 2.46 16.46 -14.07
N LYS A 443 3.45 16.91 -13.29
CA LYS A 443 4.28 18.09 -13.60
C LYS A 443 5.09 17.85 -14.85
N PRO A 444 5.48 18.88 -15.64
CA PRO A 444 6.33 18.69 -16.83
C PRO A 444 7.72 18.13 -16.52
N GLY A 445 8.14 18.15 -15.25
CA GLY A 445 9.31 17.43 -14.72
C GLY A 445 9.18 15.90 -14.89
N GLY A 446 10.26 15.16 -14.70
CA GLY A 446 10.29 13.72 -14.97
C GLY A 446 10.59 13.34 -16.42
N SER A 447 11.20 12.17 -16.59
CA SER A 447 11.66 11.63 -17.88
C SER A 447 10.66 10.69 -18.56
N ALA A 448 9.58 10.28 -17.89
CA ALA A 448 8.55 9.40 -18.45
C ALA A 448 7.45 10.21 -19.16
N SER A 449 7.02 9.84 -20.37
CA SER A 449 6.02 10.60 -21.15
C SER A 449 4.59 10.56 -20.59
N SER A 450 4.30 9.61 -19.71
CA SER A 450 3.02 9.42 -19.01
C SER A 450 3.26 8.69 -17.70
N ALA A 451 2.29 8.76 -16.79
CA ALA A 451 2.24 7.95 -15.57
C ALA A 451 0.92 7.17 -15.53
N GLN A 452 0.99 5.90 -15.17
CA GLN A 452 -0.14 5.12 -14.71
C GLN A 452 -0.07 5.12 -13.19
N VAL A 453 -1.06 5.74 -12.55
CA VAL A 453 -1.01 6.06 -11.12
C VAL A 453 -2.16 5.36 -10.42
N GLY A 454 -1.83 4.46 -9.48
CA GLY A 454 -2.81 3.97 -8.52
C GLY A 454 -2.99 5.04 -7.45
N LEU A 455 -4.21 5.57 -7.32
CA LEU A 455 -4.62 6.49 -6.28
C LEU A 455 -5.58 5.75 -5.34
N ALA A 456 -5.41 5.91 -4.03
CA ALA A 456 -6.30 5.33 -3.03
C ALA A 456 -6.57 6.34 -1.91
N TRP A 457 -7.76 6.28 -1.32
CA TRP A 457 -8.13 7.19 -0.25
C TRP A 457 -9.04 6.55 0.79
N ILE A 458 -8.94 7.11 1.99
CA ILE A 458 -9.83 6.82 3.10
C ILE A 458 -10.03 8.09 3.93
N ILE A 459 -11.28 8.40 4.16
CA ILE A 459 -11.77 9.41 5.07
C ILE A 459 -12.55 8.61 6.11
N PRO A 460 -11.91 8.17 7.21
CA PRO A 460 -12.60 7.41 8.24
C PRO A 460 -13.77 8.22 8.75
N GLU A 461 -14.95 7.61 8.75
CA GLU A 461 -16.10 8.24 9.38
C GLU A 461 -15.79 8.47 10.86
N THR A 462 -16.19 9.64 11.34
CA THR A 462 -16.23 9.97 12.76
C THR A 462 -17.32 9.13 13.40
N GLU A 463 -17.00 7.87 13.71
CA GLU A 463 -17.87 6.81 14.24
C GLU A 463 -18.89 6.21 13.24
N PRO A 464 -19.14 4.87 13.31
CA PRO A 464 -20.24 4.26 12.56
C PRO A 464 -21.57 4.80 13.08
N GLY A 465 -22.15 5.71 12.30
CA GLY A 465 -23.44 6.34 12.57
C GLY A 465 -23.35 7.85 12.72
N SER A 466 -23.44 8.58 11.61
CA SER A 466 -24.57 9.49 11.36
C SER A 466 -24.29 10.42 10.18
N ILE A 467 -24.32 9.94 8.94
CA ILE A 467 -24.95 10.79 7.92
C ILE A 467 -26.45 10.62 8.19
N PRO A 468 -27.16 11.61 8.77
CA PRO A 468 -28.52 11.37 9.22
C PRO A 468 -29.42 11.08 8.01
N GLY A 469 -29.82 9.83 7.85
CA GLY A 469 -30.58 9.35 6.69
C GLY A 469 -29.83 8.42 5.75
N ASP A 470 -28.54 8.13 5.97
CA ASP A 470 -27.83 7.00 5.35
C ASP A 470 -28.06 5.78 6.23
N ILE A 471 -29.04 4.97 5.82
CA ILE A 471 -29.57 3.86 6.62
C ILE A 471 -28.89 2.54 6.23
N ASP A 472 -28.40 2.42 4.99
CA ASP A 472 -27.60 1.24 4.59
C ASP A 472 -26.09 1.40 4.80
N GLY A 473 -25.63 2.59 5.17
CA GLY A 473 -24.24 2.89 5.45
C GLY A 473 -23.38 2.89 4.19
N ASP A 474 -23.97 3.15 3.02
CA ASP A 474 -23.25 3.20 1.74
C ASP A 474 -22.53 4.54 1.51
N GLY A 475 -22.68 5.48 2.43
CA GLY A 475 -22.09 6.82 2.39
C GLY A 475 -22.92 7.83 1.60
N PHE A 476 -24.10 7.44 1.08
CA PHE A 476 -25.02 8.30 0.35
C PHE A 476 -26.39 8.31 1.03
N VAL A 477 -27.16 9.39 0.84
CA VAL A 477 -28.56 9.46 1.28
C VAL A 477 -29.44 9.54 0.05
N ASN A 478 -29.91 8.38 -0.37
CA ASN A 478 -30.51 8.20 -1.68
C ASN A 478 -31.84 7.42 -1.64
N GLY A 479 -32.25 6.90 -2.79
CA GLY A 479 -33.49 6.15 -2.93
C GLY A 479 -33.52 4.82 -2.17
N VAL A 480 -32.36 4.24 -1.88
CA VAL A 480 -32.23 3.00 -1.10
C VAL A 480 -32.55 3.28 0.36
N ASP A 481 -31.96 4.32 0.94
CA ASP A 481 -32.25 4.75 2.31
C ASP A 481 -33.70 5.16 2.48
N LEU A 482 -34.25 5.90 1.51
CA LEU A 482 -35.68 6.21 1.52
C LEU A 482 -36.53 4.94 1.50
N GLY A 483 -36.11 3.92 0.76
CA GLY A 483 -36.75 2.61 0.73
C GLY A 483 -36.71 1.92 2.10
N LEU A 484 -35.56 1.98 2.79
CA LEU A 484 -35.35 1.43 4.12
C LEU A 484 -36.18 2.16 5.18
N LEU A 485 -36.15 3.51 5.17
CA LEU A 485 -36.96 4.34 6.06
C LEU A 485 -38.46 4.07 5.88
N LEU A 486 -38.93 4.02 4.63
CA LEU A 486 -40.34 3.71 4.35
C LEU A 486 -40.70 2.25 4.69
N GLY A 487 -39.73 1.33 4.60
CA GLY A 487 -39.89 -0.06 5.05
C GLY A 487 -40.05 -0.18 6.57
N ALA A 488 -39.39 0.70 7.32
CA ALA A 488 -39.45 0.78 8.77
C ALA A 488 -40.58 1.69 9.30
N TRP A 489 -41.45 2.24 8.42
CA TRP A 489 -42.44 3.25 8.81
C TRP A 489 -43.36 2.81 9.95
N GLY A 490 -43.43 3.64 11.01
CA GLY A 490 -44.23 3.39 12.20
C GLY A 490 -43.67 2.32 13.15
N SER A 491 -42.45 1.82 12.89
CA SER A 491 -41.70 0.96 13.82
C SER A 491 -40.85 1.81 14.78
N GLY A 492 -40.17 1.17 15.74
CA GLY A 492 -39.14 1.79 16.57
C GLY A 492 -37.75 1.27 16.20
N ASP A 493 -37.50 1.10 14.91
CA ASP A 493 -36.21 0.69 14.38
C ASP A 493 -35.17 1.78 14.64
N PRO A 494 -34.12 1.53 15.45
CA PRO A 494 -33.16 2.55 15.84
C PRO A 494 -32.35 3.10 14.67
N ASP A 495 -32.22 2.35 13.57
CA ASP A 495 -31.41 2.77 12.41
C ASP A 495 -32.21 3.71 11.49
N ALA A 496 -33.55 3.70 11.57
CA ALA A 496 -34.45 4.56 10.81
C ALA A 496 -35.16 5.65 11.65
N ASP A 497 -35.02 5.62 12.99
CA ASP A 497 -35.48 6.65 13.94
C ASP A 497 -34.42 7.77 14.05
N LEU A 498 -34.32 8.55 12.98
CA LEU A 498 -33.30 9.57 12.76
C LEU A 498 -33.43 10.76 13.71
N ASP A 499 -34.61 11.00 14.29
CA ASP A 499 -34.84 12.05 15.29
C ASP A 499 -34.83 11.57 16.75
N GLY A 500 -34.74 10.25 16.96
CA GLY A 500 -34.66 9.60 18.27
C GLY A 500 -35.96 9.70 19.08
N SER A 501 -37.11 9.86 18.44
CA SER A 501 -38.42 9.95 19.09
C SER A 501 -38.97 8.60 19.56
N GLY A 502 -38.34 7.50 19.12
CA GLY A 502 -38.76 6.12 19.36
C GLY A 502 -39.71 5.57 18.31
N PHE A 503 -40.00 6.34 17.24
CA PHE A 503 -40.84 5.91 16.12
C PHE A 503 -40.39 6.52 14.79
N VAL A 504 -40.33 5.70 13.74
CA VAL A 504 -40.05 6.17 12.37
C VAL A 504 -41.30 6.83 11.78
N ASP A 505 -41.28 8.14 11.56
CA ASP A 505 -42.40 8.91 11.02
C ASP A 505 -42.01 10.04 10.04
N GLY A 506 -42.91 11.00 9.86
CA GLY A 506 -42.72 12.12 8.94
C GLY A 506 -41.58 13.06 9.30
N VAL A 507 -41.12 13.07 10.56
CA VAL A 507 -39.98 13.86 11.00
C VAL A 507 -38.68 13.21 10.52
N ASP A 508 -38.53 11.89 10.65
CA ASP A 508 -37.37 11.15 10.13
C ASP A 508 -37.27 11.26 8.62
N LEU A 509 -38.39 11.15 7.91
CA LEU A 509 -38.41 11.43 6.47
C LEU A 509 -37.93 12.85 6.14
N GLY A 510 -38.28 13.83 6.98
CA GLY A 510 -37.79 15.20 6.86
C GLY A 510 -36.28 15.31 7.05
N VAL A 511 -35.72 14.55 8.00
CA VAL A 511 -34.27 14.45 8.22
C VAL A 511 -33.59 13.81 7.01
N LEU A 512 -34.06 12.65 6.55
CA LEU A 512 -33.51 11.95 5.39
C LEU A 512 -33.52 12.82 4.13
N LEU A 513 -34.68 13.40 3.79
CA LEU A 513 -34.79 14.28 2.62
C LEU A 513 -33.96 15.57 2.76
N GLY A 514 -33.73 16.03 3.99
CA GLY A 514 -32.87 17.17 4.30
C GLY A 514 -31.39 16.90 4.01
N ASN A 515 -31.00 15.62 4.05
CA ASN A 515 -29.64 15.15 3.79
C ASN A 515 -29.50 14.44 2.44
N TRP A 516 -30.43 14.60 1.49
CA TRP A 516 -30.38 13.88 0.20
C TRP A 516 -29.19 14.29 -0.69
N PHE A 517 -28.36 13.34 -1.12
CA PHE A 517 -27.28 13.60 -2.10
C PHE A 517 -26.94 12.41 -3.01
#